data_AF-A0A7R9D7L0-F1
#
_entry.id   AF-A0A7R9D7L0-F1
#
_cell.length_a   1.000
_cell.length_b   1.000
_cell.length_c   1.000
_cell.angle_alpha   90.00
_cell.angle_beta   90.00
_cell.angle_gamma   90.00
#
_symmetry.space_group_name_H-M   'P 1'
#
loop_
_entity.id
_entity.type
_entity.pdbx_description
1 polymer ?
#
loop_
_entity_poly.entity_id
_entity_poly.type
_entity_poly.pdbx_seq_one_letter_code
_entity_poly.pdbx_strand_id
1 'polypeptide(L)'
;MTRTLISPSSAVELNTSTLANYATEMTPSINRFLMEGAELLNQDCNTVDRLMNYLDDNLVTLHSQLNVDNFDRILAIIWEKLSLVMYALVESNLEKRRPPSFFANLSETLKVLVSFFRQGDESESREWNNEVLQKMEHLLLVHGLETSELIHQYFKERLMAQRDLETPSLGILTIRLQFVEDILRVEIMNARNIRPMDSNGE
;
A
#
# COMPACT_ATOMS: atom_id res chain seq x y z
N MET A 1 62.11 -10.87 -0.44
CA MET A 1 60.88 -10.85 0.37
C MET A 1 60.52 -9.40 0.67
N THR A 2 59.61 -8.84 -0.11
CA THR A 2 58.94 -7.57 0.21
C THR A 2 57.60 -7.63 -0.50
N ARG A 3 56.61 -8.12 0.24
CA ARG A 3 55.22 -8.27 -0.19
C ARG A 3 54.59 -6.88 -0.17
N THR A 4 54.38 -6.30 -1.34
CA THR A 4 53.64 -5.04 -1.49
C THR A 4 52.23 -5.25 -0.94
N LEU A 5 51.92 -4.53 0.13
CA LEU A 5 50.59 -4.44 0.72
C LEU A 5 49.67 -3.77 -0.30
N ILE A 6 48.69 -4.52 -0.80
CA ILE A 6 47.55 -3.95 -1.52
C ILE A 6 46.70 -3.23 -0.46
N SER A 7 46.73 -1.91 -0.48
CA SER A 7 45.77 -1.06 0.24
C SER A 7 44.40 -1.18 -0.41
N PRO A 8 43.33 -1.57 0.31
CA PRO A 8 41.97 -1.48 -0.22
C PRO A 8 41.46 -0.07 0.06
N SER A 9 41.68 0.87 -0.86
CA SER A 9 41.15 2.23 -0.72
C SER A 9 41.00 2.91 -2.07
N SER A 10 39.91 2.58 -2.75
CA SER A 10 39.28 3.46 -3.75
C SER A 10 37.89 2.95 -4.09
N ALA A 11 36.98 2.95 -3.11
CA ALA A 11 35.56 2.97 -3.43
C ALA A 11 35.30 4.31 -4.13
N VAL A 12 34.98 4.26 -5.42
CA VAL A 12 34.51 5.44 -6.15
C VAL A 12 33.23 5.90 -5.46
N GLU A 13 33.23 7.09 -4.87
CA GLU A 13 31.98 7.76 -4.50
C GLU A 13 31.22 8.02 -5.81
N LEU A 14 30.27 7.14 -6.11
CA LEU A 14 29.38 7.35 -7.24
C LEU A 14 28.49 8.53 -6.90
N ASN A 15 28.44 9.49 -7.83
CA ASN A 15 27.53 10.61 -7.69
C ASN A 15 26.07 10.11 -7.74
N THR A 16 25.18 10.86 -7.10
CA THR A 16 23.74 10.52 -7.05
C THR A 16 23.12 10.40 -8.44
N SER A 17 23.64 11.12 -9.44
CA SER A 17 23.13 11.08 -10.82
C SER A 17 23.44 9.75 -11.53
N THR A 18 24.61 9.13 -11.31
CA THR A 18 24.93 7.82 -11.88
C THR A 18 24.06 6.72 -11.26
N LEU A 19 23.83 6.76 -9.95
CA LEU A 19 22.93 5.81 -9.28
C LEU A 19 21.47 5.97 -9.75
N ALA A 20 21.02 7.21 -9.91
CA ALA A 20 19.67 7.52 -10.41
C ALA A 20 19.46 7.08 -11.87
N ASN A 21 20.48 7.22 -12.73
CA ASN A 21 20.41 6.72 -14.10
C ASN A 21 20.24 5.20 -14.13
N TYR A 22 20.97 4.46 -13.30
CA TYR A 22 20.81 3.00 -13.23
C TYR A 22 19.39 2.60 -12.77
N ALA A 23 18.87 3.22 -11.71
CA ALA A 23 17.50 2.98 -11.25
C ALA A 23 16.45 3.31 -12.34
N THR A 24 16.74 4.29 -13.19
CA THR A 24 15.88 4.68 -14.32
C THR A 24 15.84 3.59 -15.39
N GLU A 25 16.97 2.93 -15.69
CA GLU A 25 17.02 1.81 -16.65
C GLU A 25 16.20 0.58 -16.21
N MET A 26 16.00 0.40 -14.90
CA MET A 26 15.15 -0.67 -14.36
C MET A 26 13.65 -0.39 -14.53
N THR A 27 13.27 0.87 -14.70
CA THR A 27 11.87 1.33 -14.67
C THR A 27 10.98 0.66 -15.73
N PRO A 28 11.38 0.51 -17.01
CA PRO A 28 10.54 -0.12 -18.03
C PRO A 28 10.21 -1.59 -17.70
N SER A 29 11.19 -2.34 -17.22
CA SER A 29 11.02 -3.75 -16.81
C SER A 29 10.08 -3.86 -15.62
N ILE A 30 10.28 -3.03 -14.61
CA ILE A 30 9.42 -2.96 -13.42
C ILE A 30 7.98 -2.64 -13.83
N ASN A 31 7.77 -1.59 -14.63
CA ASN A 31 6.44 -1.20 -15.09
C ASN A 31 5.74 -2.33 -15.84
N ARG A 32 6.46 -3.02 -16.73
CA ARG A 32 5.94 -4.19 -17.46
C ARG A 32 5.49 -5.29 -16.51
N PHE A 33 6.32 -5.67 -15.53
CA PHE A 33 5.96 -6.71 -14.56
C PHE A 33 4.79 -6.32 -13.67
N LEU A 34 4.71 -5.06 -13.23
CA LEU A 34 3.60 -4.56 -12.42
C LEU A 34 2.27 -4.60 -13.19
N MET A 35 2.29 -4.16 -14.45
CA MET A 35 1.11 -4.21 -15.31
C MET A 35 0.67 -5.65 -15.58
N GLU A 36 1.60 -6.53 -15.94
CA GLU A 36 1.33 -7.96 -16.17
C GLU A 36 0.82 -8.64 -14.88
N GLY A 37 1.37 -8.30 -13.72
CA GLY A 37 0.94 -8.80 -12.42
C GLY A 37 -0.49 -8.38 -12.09
N ALA A 38 -0.79 -7.10 -12.29
CA ALA A 38 -2.14 -6.57 -12.06
C ALA A 38 -3.20 -7.23 -12.94
N GLU A 39 -2.86 -7.57 -14.20
CA GLU A 39 -3.78 -8.19 -15.16
C GLU A 39 -3.96 -9.71 -14.95
N LEU A 40 -2.94 -10.43 -14.46
CA LEU A 40 -2.90 -11.90 -14.51
C LEU A 40 -2.79 -12.59 -13.14
N LEU A 41 -2.79 -11.87 -12.02
CA LEU A 41 -2.50 -12.42 -10.69
C LEU A 41 -3.38 -13.61 -10.26
N ASN A 42 -4.60 -13.74 -10.78
CA ASN A 42 -5.51 -14.86 -10.49
C ASN A 42 -5.39 -16.06 -11.47
N GLN A 43 -4.38 -16.08 -12.35
CA GLN A 43 -4.18 -17.13 -13.37
C GLN A 43 -2.92 -17.98 -13.13
N ASP A 44 -2.61 -18.34 -11.87
CA ASP A 44 -1.39 -19.08 -11.50
C ASP A 44 -0.10 -18.40 -11.99
N CYS A 45 -0.13 -17.07 -12.09
CA CYS A 45 0.90 -16.31 -12.78
C CYS A 45 2.00 -15.89 -11.81
N ASN A 46 3.17 -16.51 -11.91
CA ASN A 46 4.41 -16.18 -11.17
C ASN A 46 4.99 -14.80 -11.54
N THR A 47 4.18 -13.83 -12.00
CA THR A 47 4.69 -12.51 -12.43
C THR A 47 5.25 -11.70 -11.27
N VAL A 48 4.60 -11.77 -10.10
CA VAL A 48 5.14 -11.16 -8.88
C VAL A 48 6.47 -11.82 -8.53
N ASP A 49 6.56 -13.16 -8.54
CA ASP A 49 7.83 -13.86 -8.30
C ASP A 49 8.92 -13.48 -9.32
N ARG A 50 8.55 -13.29 -10.59
CA ARG A 50 9.48 -12.82 -11.63
C ARG A 50 9.95 -11.40 -11.39
N LEU A 51 9.08 -10.52 -10.90
CA LEU A 51 9.47 -9.18 -10.46
C LEU A 51 10.42 -9.27 -9.26
N MET A 52 10.11 -10.12 -8.28
CA MET A 52 10.94 -10.30 -7.09
C MET A 52 12.32 -10.86 -7.45
N ASN A 53 12.38 -11.91 -8.27
CA ASN A 53 13.64 -12.49 -8.75
C ASN A 53 14.45 -11.47 -9.57
N TYR A 54 13.79 -10.71 -10.45
CA TYR A 54 14.47 -9.65 -11.19
C TYR A 54 15.05 -8.59 -10.25
N LEU A 55 14.29 -8.12 -9.26
CA LEU A 55 14.80 -7.16 -8.29
C LEU A 55 15.94 -7.75 -7.47
N ASP A 56 15.83 -8.98 -6.99
CA ASP A 56 16.85 -9.67 -6.21
C ASP A 56 18.16 -9.83 -7.00
N ASP A 57 18.10 -10.33 -8.24
CA ASP A 57 19.28 -10.48 -9.10
C ASP A 57 20.01 -9.14 -9.32
N ASN A 58 19.25 -8.06 -9.54
CA ASN A 58 19.82 -6.72 -9.71
C ASN A 58 20.40 -6.18 -8.41
N LEU A 59 19.72 -6.38 -7.27
CA LEU A 59 20.20 -5.92 -5.97
C LEU A 59 21.43 -6.70 -5.50
N VAL A 60 21.50 -8.01 -5.72
CA VAL A 60 22.69 -8.83 -5.45
C VAL A 60 23.88 -8.34 -6.30
N THR A 61 23.63 -8.05 -7.58
CA THR A 61 24.66 -7.50 -8.46
C THR A 61 25.16 -6.14 -7.97
N LEU A 62 24.25 -5.22 -7.61
CA LEU A 62 24.58 -3.90 -7.07
C LEU A 62 25.34 -4.01 -5.75
N HIS A 63 24.91 -4.88 -4.84
CA HIS A 63 25.56 -5.12 -3.55
C HIS A 63 27.01 -5.62 -3.74
N SER A 64 27.27 -6.44 -4.77
CA SER A 64 28.63 -6.93 -5.07
C SER A 64 29.57 -5.87 -5.65
N GLN A 65 29.01 -4.78 -6.22
CA GLN A 65 29.76 -3.74 -6.93
C GLN A 65 29.88 -2.42 -6.14
N LEU A 66 29.06 -2.24 -5.09
CA LEU A 66 28.96 -1.01 -4.33
C LEU A 66 29.43 -1.21 -2.88
N ASN A 67 29.88 -0.14 -2.24
CA ASN A 67 30.02 -0.12 -0.78
C ASN A 67 28.64 0.01 -0.13
N VAL A 68 28.57 -0.26 1.18
CA VAL A 68 27.31 -0.26 1.94
C VAL A 68 26.57 1.08 1.81
N ASP A 69 27.27 2.21 1.94
CA ASP A 69 26.67 3.54 1.82
C ASP A 69 26.05 3.81 0.43
N ASN A 70 26.75 3.44 -0.65
CA ASN A 70 26.23 3.61 -2.00
C ASN A 70 25.11 2.61 -2.30
N PHE A 71 25.18 1.41 -1.73
CA PHE A 71 24.11 0.42 -1.84
C PHE A 71 22.82 0.90 -1.15
N ASP A 72 22.91 1.43 0.07
CA ASP A 72 21.75 1.97 0.78
C ASP A 72 21.14 3.16 0.03
N ARG A 73 21.99 4.03 -0.53
CA ARG A 73 21.54 5.17 -1.36
C ARG A 73 20.82 4.71 -2.64
N ILE A 74 21.39 3.77 -3.40
CA ILE A 74 20.73 3.30 -4.63
C ILE A 74 19.46 2.52 -4.32
N LEU A 75 19.42 1.76 -3.22
CA LEU A 75 18.23 1.04 -2.78
C LEU A 75 17.08 2.02 -2.47
N ALA A 76 17.37 3.12 -1.78
CA ALA A 76 16.40 4.18 -1.51
C ALA A 76 15.89 4.84 -2.81
N ILE A 77 16.78 5.12 -3.76
CA ILE A 77 16.42 5.68 -5.08
C ILE A 77 15.54 4.70 -5.87
N ILE A 78 15.88 3.40 -5.87
CA ILE A 78 15.08 2.36 -6.53
C ILE A 78 13.69 2.30 -5.91
N TRP A 79 13.58 2.28 -4.58
CA TRP A 79 12.29 2.27 -3.89
C TRP A 79 11.43 3.49 -4.22
N GLU A 80 12.02 4.69 -4.21
CA GLU A 80 11.33 5.92 -4.59
C GLU A 80 10.78 5.83 -6.03
N LYS A 81 11.61 5.37 -6.98
CA LYS A 81 11.18 5.17 -8.37
C LYS A 81 10.07 4.14 -8.49
N LEU A 82 10.20 3.01 -7.79
CA LEU A 82 9.18 1.96 -7.77
C LEU A 82 7.84 2.49 -7.26
N SER A 83 7.87 3.26 -6.17
CA SER A 83 6.69 3.89 -5.56
C SER A 83 6.03 4.88 -6.54
N LEU A 84 6.83 5.70 -7.22
CA LEU A 84 6.32 6.65 -8.23
C LEU A 84 5.69 5.95 -9.43
N VAL A 85 6.33 4.89 -9.93
CA VAL A 85 5.82 4.09 -11.06
C VAL A 85 4.51 3.41 -10.68
N MET A 86 4.46 2.80 -9.49
CA MET A 86 3.24 2.19 -8.96
C MET A 86 2.11 3.22 -8.80
N TYR A 87 2.41 4.37 -8.21
CA TYR A 87 1.42 5.43 -8.03
C TYR A 87 0.86 5.92 -9.37
N ALA A 88 1.73 6.18 -10.36
CA ALA A 88 1.30 6.56 -11.70
C ALA A 88 0.49 5.45 -12.41
N LEU A 89 0.82 4.19 -12.16
CA LEU A 89 0.06 3.05 -12.65
C LEU A 89 -1.36 3.02 -12.07
N VAL A 90 -1.48 3.26 -10.76
CA VAL A 90 -2.78 3.35 -10.08
C VAL A 90 -3.59 4.50 -10.67
N GLU A 91 -3.06 5.73 -10.68
CA GLU A 91 -3.77 6.90 -11.20
C GLU A 91 -4.22 6.72 -12.65
N SER A 92 -3.32 6.28 -13.53
CA SER A 92 -3.64 6.10 -14.95
C SER A 92 -4.68 4.99 -15.21
N ASN A 93 -4.83 4.02 -14.30
CA ASN A 93 -5.83 2.97 -14.43
C ASN A 93 -7.16 3.30 -13.72
N LEU A 94 -7.18 4.26 -12.79
CA LEU A 94 -8.41 4.84 -12.25
C LEU A 94 -9.21 5.54 -13.35
N GLU A 95 -8.55 6.35 -14.18
CA GLU A 95 -9.18 7.01 -15.34
C GLU A 95 -9.77 6.01 -16.33
N LYS A 96 -9.12 4.84 -16.47
CA LYS A 96 -9.55 3.76 -17.37
C LYS A 96 -10.66 2.88 -16.80
N ARG A 97 -11.11 3.12 -15.56
CA ARG A 97 -12.18 2.36 -14.88
C ARG A 97 -11.93 0.85 -14.90
N ARG A 98 -10.70 0.43 -14.57
CA ARG A 98 -10.37 -1.00 -14.41
C ARG A 98 -11.25 -1.66 -13.33
N PRO A 99 -11.50 -2.98 -13.42
CA PRO A 99 -12.31 -3.69 -12.42
C PRO A 99 -11.62 -3.72 -11.05
N PRO A 100 -12.36 -3.91 -9.93
CA PRO A 100 -11.77 -3.97 -8.59
C PRO A 100 -10.66 -5.03 -8.44
N SER A 101 -10.81 -6.18 -9.10
CA SER A 101 -9.79 -7.23 -9.12
C SER A 101 -8.41 -6.74 -9.57
N PHE A 102 -8.34 -5.79 -10.52
CA PHE A 102 -7.07 -5.21 -10.96
C PHE A 102 -6.37 -4.44 -9.82
N PHE A 103 -7.12 -3.65 -9.05
CA PHE A 103 -6.58 -2.88 -7.93
C PHE A 103 -6.29 -3.78 -6.72
N ALA A 104 -7.10 -4.81 -6.48
CA ALA A 104 -6.82 -5.82 -5.46
C ALA A 104 -5.49 -6.55 -5.76
N ASN A 105 -5.26 -6.91 -7.01
CA ASN A 105 -4.01 -7.51 -7.47
C ASN A 105 -2.80 -6.57 -7.28
N LEU A 106 -2.95 -5.29 -7.61
CA LEU A 106 -1.91 -4.29 -7.34
C LEU A 106 -1.65 -4.08 -5.85
N SER A 107 -2.70 -4.13 -5.02
CA SER A 107 -2.57 -4.08 -3.56
C SER A 107 -1.71 -5.24 -3.04
N GLU A 108 -1.94 -6.45 -3.54
CA GLU A 108 -1.15 -7.61 -3.12
C GLU A 108 0.30 -7.52 -3.60
N THR A 109 0.50 -7.08 -4.85
CA THR A 109 1.85 -6.82 -5.38
C THR A 109 2.60 -5.78 -4.53
N LEU A 110 1.92 -4.71 -4.13
CA LEU A 110 2.48 -3.67 -3.28
C LEU A 110 2.91 -4.23 -1.92
N LYS A 111 2.09 -5.07 -1.27
CA LYS A 111 2.45 -5.69 0.02
C LYS A 111 3.71 -6.55 -0.09
N VAL A 112 3.82 -7.35 -1.15
CA VAL A 112 5.01 -8.18 -1.40
C VAL A 112 6.24 -7.31 -1.59
N LEU A 113 6.13 -6.23 -2.37
CA LEU A 113 7.22 -5.27 -2.56
C LEU A 113 7.63 -4.59 -1.25
N VAL A 114 6.68 -4.08 -0.47
CA VAL A 114 6.95 -3.48 0.84
C VAL A 114 7.66 -4.49 1.75
N SER A 115 7.21 -5.75 1.78
CA SER A 115 7.85 -6.81 2.56
C SER A 115 9.30 -7.05 2.11
N PHE A 116 9.54 -7.16 0.81
CA PHE A 116 10.87 -7.41 0.25
C PHE A 116 11.87 -6.31 0.59
N PHE A 117 11.51 -5.04 0.41
CA PHE A 117 12.41 -3.94 0.75
C PHE A 117 12.64 -3.84 2.27
N ARG A 118 11.65 -4.21 3.10
CA ARG A 118 11.76 -4.26 4.57
C ARG A 118 12.61 -5.40 5.12
N GLN A 119 12.75 -6.53 4.42
CA GLN A 119 13.47 -7.72 4.91
C GLN A 119 14.97 -7.48 5.20
N GLY A 120 15.55 -6.36 4.76
CA GLY A 120 16.96 -6.01 4.97
C GLY A 120 17.27 -5.11 6.16
N ASP A 121 16.28 -4.67 6.96
CA ASP A 121 16.52 -3.77 8.08
C ASP A 121 15.75 -4.21 9.34
N GLU A 122 16.47 -4.64 10.39
CA GLU A 122 15.91 -4.85 11.74
C GLU A 122 15.60 -3.52 12.44
N SER A 123 16.06 -2.40 11.88
CA SER A 123 15.81 -1.07 12.40
C SER A 123 14.59 -0.46 11.72
N GLU A 124 13.61 -0.02 12.52
CA GLU A 124 12.43 0.76 12.13
C GLU A 124 12.76 2.11 11.43
N SER A 125 14.01 2.37 11.05
CA SER A 125 14.56 3.70 10.75
C SER A 125 14.60 4.08 9.27
N ARG A 126 14.23 3.21 8.34
CA ARG A 126 14.07 3.63 6.94
C ARG A 126 12.71 4.30 6.77
N GLU A 127 12.69 5.61 6.99
CA GLU A 127 11.57 6.49 6.64
C GLU A 127 11.43 6.58 5.12
N TRP A 128 11.02 5.48 4.49
CA TRP A 128 10.60 5.52 3.11
C TRP A 128 9.28 6.26 3.02
N ASN A 129 9.24 7.25 2.13
CA ASN A 129 8.16 8.19 1.84
C ASN A 129 6.73 7.71 2.23
N ASN A 130 6.40 7.84 3.51
CA ASN A 130 5.26 7.15 4.14
C ASN A 130 3.93 7.70 3.60
N GLU A 131 3.88 9.00 3.31
CA GLU A 131 2.67 9.67 2.80
C GLU A 131 2.23 9.15 1.42
N VAL A 132 3.17 8.98 0.49
CA VAL A 132 2.86 8.49 -0.87
C VAL A 132 2.40 7.04 -0.81
N LEU A 133 3.05 6.22 0.03
CA LEU A 133 2.68 4.83 0.25
C LEU A 133 1.29 4.71 0.86
N GLN A 134 1.00 5.45 1.95
CA GLN A 134 -0.32 5.47 2.58
C GLN A 134 -1.43 5.89 1.62
N LYS A 135 -1.18 6.95 0.83
CA LYS A 135 -2.14 7.42 -0.17
C LYS A 135 -2.41 6.34 -1.21
N MET A 136 -1.36 5.67 -1.70
CA MET A 136 -1.49 4.59 -2.67
C MET A 136 -2.21 3.36 -2.09
N GLU A 137 -1.87 2.93 -0.87
CA GLU A 137 -2.55 1.84 -0.16
C GLU A 137 -4.04 2.14 0.01
N HIS A 138 -4.38 3.37 0.38
CA HIS A 138 -5.77 3.80 0.50
C HIS A 138 -6.52 3.75 -0.84
N LEU A 139 -5.93 4.27 -1.92
CA LEU A 139 -6.53 4.21 -3.26
C LEU A 139 -6.74 2.76 -3.71
N LEU A 140 -5.73 1.91 -3.54
CA LEU A 140 -5.81 0.48 -3.90
C LEU A 140 -6.87 -0.26 -3.07
N LEU A 141 -7.01 0.08 -1.78
CA LEU A 141 -8.07 -0.49 -0.93
C LEU A 141 -9.45 -0.08 -1.43
N VAL A 142 -9.71 1.22 -1.58
CA VAL A 142 -11.05 1.71 -1.97
C VAL A 142 -11.45 1.18 -3.35
N HIS A 143 -10.52 1.13 -4.29
CA HIS A 143 -10.79 0.68 -5.65
C HIS A 143 -10.66 -0.83 -5.84
N GLY A 144 -10.04 -1.55 -4.90
CA GLY A 144 -9.89 -3.01 -4.93
C GLY A 144 -11.07 -3.79 -4.37
N LEU A 145 -11.90 -3.14 -3.55
CA LEU A 145 -13.07 -3.76 -2.92
C LEU A 145 -14.28 -3.80 -3.86
N GLU A 146 -15.03 -4.90 -3.78
CA GLU A 146 -16.35 -4.97 -4.43
C GLU A 146 -17.37 -4.08 -3.71
N THR A 147 -18.48 -3.77 -4.38
CA THR A 147 -19.57 -2.97 -3.79
C THR A 147 -20.09 -3.57 -2.49
N SER A 148 -20.22 -4.90 -2.41
CA SER A 148 -20.62 -5.62 -1.21
C SER A 148 -19.64 -5.40 -0.05
N GLU A 149 -18.34 -5.45 -0.33
CA GLU A 149 -17.28 -5.25 0.65
C GLU A 149 -17.17 -3.79 1.09
N LEU A 150 -17.35 -2.83 0.18
CA LEU A 150 -17.41 -1.40 0.52
C LEU A 150 -18.58 -1.09 1.45
N ILE A 151 -19.76 -1.66 1.18
CA ILE A 151 -20.93 -1.52 2.05
C ILE A 151 -20.63 -2.10 3.44
N HIS A 152 -19.99 -3.28 3.49
CA HIS A 152 -19.59 -3.91 4.75
C HIS A 152 -18.57 -3.06 5.52
N GLN A 153 -17.55 -2.55 4.83
CA GLN A 153 -16.52 -1.69 5.40
C GLN A 153 -17.12 -0.40 5.97
N TYR A 154 -18.04 0.23 5.24
CA TYR A 154 -18.79 1.37 5.73
C TYR A 154 -19.54 1.07 7.04
N PHE A 155 -20.25 -0.06 7.12
CA PHE A 155 -20.97 -0.42 8.35
C PHE A 155 -20.02 -0.71 9.52
N LYS A 156 -18.84 -1.31 9.28
CA LYS A 156 -17.81 -1.49 10.31
C LYS A 156 -17.30 -0.15 10.83
N GLU A 157 -16.97 0.78 9.94
CA GLU A 157 -16.50 2.12 10.32
C GLU A 157 -17.57 2.89 11.09
N ARG A 158 -18.84 2.79 10.69
CA ARG A 158 -19.97 3.37 11.42
C ARG A 158 -20.12 2.76 12.81
N LEU A 159 -19.94 1.45 12.95
CA LEU A 159 -19.97 0.79 14.25
C LEU A 159 -18.82 1.24 15.14
N MET A 160 -17.60 1.34 14.60
CA MET A 160 -16.44 1.85 15.35
C MET A 160 -16.67 3.30 15.80
N ALA A 161 -17.08 4.17 14.89
CA ALA A 161 -17.42 5.56 15.20
C ALA A 161 -18.51 5.69 16.28
N GLN A 162 -19.48 4.77 16.31
CA GLN A 162 -20.49 4.73 17.39
C GLN A 162 -19.93 4.28 18.74
N ARG A 163 -18.95 3.37 18.75
CA ARG A 163 -18.30 2.88 19.98
C ARG A 163 -17.36 3.92 20.57
N ASP A 164 -16.68 4.68 19.71
CA ASP A 164 -15.71 5.71 20.11
C ASP A 164 -16.38 7.05 20.45
N LEU A 165 -17.69 7.19 20.18
CA LEU A 165 -18.44 8.39 20.47
C LEU A 165 -18.68 8.55 21.98
N GLU A 166 -17.89 9.41 22.64
CA GLU A 166 -18.05 9.70 24.06
C GLU A 166 -19.30 10.55 24.38
N THR A 167 -19.57 11.57 23.56
CA THR A 167 -20.68 12.52 23.79
C THR A 167 -21.59 12.65 22.57
N PRO A 168 -22.77 12.01 22.57
CA PRO A 168 -23.72 12.12 21.46
C PRO A 168 -24.46 13.46 21.50
N SER A 169 -24.44 14.19 20.38
CA SER A 169 -25.04 15.53 20.27
C SER A 169 -26.57 15.55 20.15
N LEU A 170 -27.16 14.45 19.66
CA LEU A 170 -28.59 14.31 19.35
C LEU A 170 -29.33 13.35 20.30
N GLY A 171 -28.65 12.85 21.33
CA GLY A 171 -29.15 11.81 22.22
C GLY A 171 -28.77 10.40 21.79
N ILE A 172 -29.23 9.41 22.55
CA ILE A 172 -28.92 7.98 22.37
C ILE A 172 -30.21 7.21 22.15
N LEU A 173 -30.27 6.44 21.08
CA LEU A 173 -31.34 5.49 20.79
C LEU A 173 -30.74 4.09 20.67
N THR A 174 -31.20 3.17 21.51
CA THR A 174 -30.84 1.75 21.44
C THR A 174 -31.97 1.01 20.74
N ILE A 175 -31.66 0.39 19.61
CA ILE A 175 -32.63 -0.33 18.78
C ILE A 175 -32.21 -1.79 18.70
N ARG A 176 -33.17 -2.70 18.80
CA ARG A 176 -33.01 -4.10 18.43
C ARG A 176 -33.71 -4.32 17.10
N LEU A 177 -32.96 -4.87 16.15
CA LEU A 177 -33.47 -5.28 14.84
C LEU A 177 -33.53 -6.80 14.80
N GLN A 178 -34.64 -7.35 14.33
CA GLN A 178 -34.82 -8.78 14.15
C GLN A 178 -35.54 -9.03 12.82
N PHE A 179 -35.00 -9.89 11.96
CA PHE A 179 -35.70 -10.36 10.78
C PHE A 179 -36.47 -11.63 11.15
N VAL A 180 -37.80 -11.62 10.99
CA VAL A 180 -38.68 -12.76 11.24
C VAL A 180 -39.43 -13.06 9.95
N GLU A 181 -39.12 -14.20 9.33
CA GLU A 181 -39.56 -14.52 7.97
C GLU A 181 -39.13 -13.41 7.00
N ASP A 182 -40.07 -12.65 6.43
CA ASP A 182 -39.82 -11.50 5.55
C ASP A 182 -40.13 -10.14 6.21
N ILE A 183 -40.29 -10.11 7.53
CA ILE A 183 -40.63 -8.91 8.30
C ILE A 183 -39.43 -8.45 9.13
N LEU A 184 -38.96 -7.23 8.86
CA LEU A 184 -37.99 -6.54 9.71
C LEU A 184 -38.72 -5.95 10.94
N ARG A 185 -38.60 -6.61 12.08
CA ARG A 185 -39.06 -6.10 13.37
C ARG A 185 -38.02 -5.12 13.94
N VAL A 186 -38.47 -3.90 14.20
CA VAL A 186 -37.68 -2.83 14.81
C VAL A 186 -38.25 -2.56 16.21
N GLU A 187 -37.44 -2.78 17.25
CA GLU A 187 -37.83 -2.55 18.65
C GLU A 187 -36.93 -1.48 19.26
N ILE A 188 -37.53 -0.40 19.79
CA ILE A 188 -36.81 0.63 20.52
C ILE A 188 -36.65 0.15 21.96
N MET A 189 -35.41 -0.13 22.36
CA MET A 189 -35.07 -0.63 23.69
C MET A 189 -34.87 0.51 24.70
N ASN A 190 -34.29 1.63 24.26
CA ASN A 190 -33.97 2.76 25.12
C ASN A 190 -33.83 4.04 24.30
N ALA A 191 -34.30 5.16 24.84
CA ALA A 191 -34.20 6.49 24.28
C ALA A 191 -33.78 7.47 25.39
N ARG A 192 -32.61 8.11 25.27
CA ARG A 192 -32.08 9.05 26.27
C ARG A 192 -31.62 10.35 25.63
N ASN A 193 -31.97 11.48 26.25
CA ASN A 193 -31.52 12.82 25.86
C ASN A 193 -31.77 13.14 24.37
N ILE A 194 -32.82 12.58 23.78
CA ILE A 194 -33.19 12.84 22.38
C ILE A 194 -33.68 14.28 22.31
N ARG A 195 -33.05 15.08 21.46
CA ARG A 195 -33.47 16.47 21.26
C ARG A 195 -34.63 16.50 20.25
N PRO A 196 -35.76 17.16 20.57
CA PRO A 196 -36.78 17.43 19.57
C PRO A 196 -36.18 18.33 18.48
N MET A 197 -36.39 17.94 17.22
CA MET A 197 -35.87 18.66 16.04
C MET A 197 -36.91 19.61 15.44
N ASP A 198 -38.14 19.64 15.97
CA ASP A 198 -39.17 20.59 15.59
C ASP A 198 -39.40 21.66 16.67
N SER A 199 -39.95 22.80 16.25
CA SER A 199 -40.29 23.93 17.12
C SER A 199 -41.62 23.73 17.88
N ASN A 200 -42.24 22.55 17.76
CA ASN A 200 -43.55 22.27 18.36
C ASN A 200 -43.45 21.51 19.69
N GLY A 201 -42.23 21.41 20.23
CA GLY A 201 -41.90 20.69 21.46
C GLY A 201 -41.45 21.58 22.63
N GLU A 202 -41.93 22.83 22.72
CA GLU A 202 -42.03 23.57 24.00
C GLU A 202 -43.45 23.47 24.58
#